data_AF-A0A922SPZ7-F1
#
_entry.id   AF-A0A922SPZ7-F1
#
_cell.length_a   1.000
_cell.length_b   1.000
_cell.length_c   1.000
_cell.angle_alpha   90.00
_cell.angle_beta   90.00
_cell.angle_gamma   90.00
#
_symmetry.space_group_name_H-M   'P 1'
#
loop_
_entity.id
_entity.type
_entity.pdbx_description
1 polymer ?
#
loop_
_entity_poly.entity_id
_entity_poly.type
_entity_poly.pdbx_seq_one_letter_code
_entity_poly.pdbx_strand_id
1 'polypeptide(L)'
;MNDMLHFFKSLKLINSTNGHDVTSTNKFIAGYQITIASILLLFDDLRLEGYNNLLTRRLNQDVTDTLFGQIRSKRKKPTTRQFMTAFRKIFFTNIIKAGKQGKGSSNLSQLLVNTEKLGFILGSEEEEIPMDEDCNETEVHPLFLVRIIVKWNYQKITG
;
A
#
# COMPACT_ATOMS: atom_id res chain seq x y z
N MET A 1 -13.27 5.76 22.50
CA MET A 1 -13.03 5.31 21.10
C MET A 1 -14.01 4.20 20.71
N ASN A 2 -14.36 3.28 21.62
CA ASN A 2 -15.54 2.41 21.46
C ASN A 2 -16.86 3.19 21.31
N ASP A 3 -16.97 4.36 21.95
CA ASP A 3 -18.14 5.25 21.80
C ASP A 3 -18.28 5.76 20.36
N MET A 4 -17.16 5.97 19.65
CA MET A 4 -17.19 6.36 18.24
C MET A 4 -17.68 5.21 17.36
N LEU A 5 -17.33 3.96 17.69
CA LEU A 5 -17.87 2.80 16.98
C LEU A 5 -19.40 2.72 17.13
N HIS A 6 -19.92 2.95 18.35
CA HIS A 6 -21.36 3.01 18.60
C HIS A 6 -22.03 4.17 17.88
N PHE A 7 -21.41 5.36 17.89
CA PHE A 7 -21.89 6.51 17.12
C PHE A 7 -22.04 6.18 15.64
N PHE A 8 -20.98 5.66 15.00
CA PHE A 8 -21.02 5.30 13.58
C PHE A 8 -21.99 4.14 13.26
N LYS A 9 -22.29 3.26 14.22
CA LYS A 9 -23.35 2.23 14.07
C LYS A 9 -24.75 2.82 14.08
N SER A 10 -24.95 3.94 14.78
CA SER A 10 -26.26 4.62 14.86
C SER A 10 -26.56 5.54 13.68
N LEU A 11 -25.55 5.85 12.85
CA LEU A 11 -25.72 6.78 11.73
C LEU A 11 -26.60 6.19 10.63
N LYS A 12 -27.49 7.04 10.14
CA LYS A 12 -28.25 6.81 8.91
C LYS A 12 -27.96 7.92 7.93
N LEU A 13 -27.82 7.56 6.66
CA LEU A 13 -27.66 8.50 5.57
C LEU A 13 -29.00 8.64 4.86
N ILE A 14 -29.58 9.83 4.95
CA ILE A 14 -30.87 10.15 4.32
C ILE A 14 -30.61 11.00 3.09
N ASN A 15 -31.19 10.60 1.95
CA ASN A 15 -31.15 11.40 0.73
C ASN A 15 -32.07 12.63 0.89
N SER A 16 -31.51 13.82 0.71
CA SER A 16 -32.22 15.08 0.92
C SER A 16 -33.38 15.31 -0.05
N THR A 17 -33.34 14.71 -1.24
CA THR A 17 -34.30 14.98 -2.32
C THR A 17 -35.54 14.10 -2.22
N ASN A 18 -35.40 12.87 -1.76
CA ASN A 18 -36.51 11.89 -1.72
C ASN A 18 -36.75 11.28 -0.33
N GLY A 19 -35.97 11.67 0.69
CA GLY A 19 -36.13 11.21 2.08
C GLY A 19 -35.76 9.73 2.31
N HIS A 20 -35.28 9.03 1.29
CA HIS A 20 -34.96 7.60 1.42
C HIS A 20 -33.66 7.38 2.19
N ASP A 21 -33.66 6.32 3.01
CA ASP A 21 -32.45 5.81 3.65
C ASP A 21 -31.54 5.14 2.60
N VAL A 22 -30.36 5.72 2.41
CA VAL A 22 -29.32 5.29 1.48
C VAL A 22 -28.05 4.84 2.21
N THR A 23 -28.18 4.45 3.47
CA THR A 23 -27.05 3.99 4.30
C THR A 23 -26.37 2.77 3.69
N SER A 24 -27.14 1.79 3.22
CA SER A 24 -26.61 0.52 2.69
C SER A 24 -25.85 0.67 1.36
N THR A 25 -26.22 1.65 0.54
CA THR A 25 -25.55 1.91 -0.74
C THR A 25 -24.24 2.70 -0.56
N ASN A 26 -24.06 3.37 0.58
CA ASN A 26 -22.90 4.19 0.88
C ASN A 26 -21.93 3.48 1.83
N LYS A 27 -20.82 2.99 1.28
CA LYS A 27 -19.85 2.17 2.01
C LYS A 27 -18.99 2.92 3.03
N PHE A 28 -19.01 4.26 3.04
CA PHE A 28 -18.08 5.02 3.89
C PHE A 28 -18.37 4.82 5.39
N ILE A 29 -19.63 4.70 5.82
CA ILE A 29 -19.98 4.47 7.23
C ILE A 29 -19.40 3.13 7.69
N ALA A 30 -19.60 2.07 6.89
CA ALA A 30 -18.98 0.76 7.14
C ALA A 30 -17.45 0.85 7.11
N GLY A 31 -16.87 1.62 6.18
CA GLY A 31 -15.43 1.87 6.11
C GLY A 31 -14.87 2.53 7.38
N TYR A 32 -15.56 3.51 7.95
CA TYR A 32 -15.17 4.15 9.21
C TYR A 32 -15.27 3.18 10.39
N GLN A 33 -16.34 2.37 10.46
CA GLN A 33 -16.49 1.35 11.50
C GLN A 33 -15.32 0.35 11.46
N ILE A 34 -14.98 -0.15 10.27
CA ILE A 34 -13.83 -1.05 10.07
C ILE A 34 -12.54 -0.34 10.47
N THR A 35 -12.33 0.90 10.04
CA THR A 35 -11.11 1.66 10.35
C THR A 35 -10.92 1.84 11.86
N ILE A 36 -11.98 2.22 12.58
CA ILE A 36 -11.93 2.38 14.04
C ILE A 36 -11.61 1.06 14.73
N ALA A 37 -12.30 -0.02 14.34
CA ALA A 37 -12.07 -1.35 14.91
C ALA A 37 -10.62 -1.84 14.66
N SER A 38 -10.13 -1.71 13.43
CA SER A 38 -8.77 -2.10 13.06
C SER A 38 -7.70 -1.29 13.79
N ILE A 39 -7.90 0.02 13.99
CA ILE A 39 -6.96 0.86 14.74
C ILE A 39 -6.90 0.44 16.21
N LEU A 40 -8.04 0.10 16.82
CA LEU A 40 -8.09 -0.38 18.20
C LEU A 40 -7.33 -1.69 18.36
N LEU A 41 -7.62 -2.68 17.51
CA LEU A 41 -6.93 -3.97 17.52
C LEU A 41 -5.42 -3.81 17.27
N LEU A 42 -5.03 -3.00 16.29
CA LEU A 42 -3.62 -2.71 16.01
C LEU A 42 -2.93 -2.07 17.23
N PHE A 43 -3.61 -1.15 17.92
CA PHE A 43 -3.02 -0.50 19.08
C PHE A 43 -2.88 -1.46 20.26
N ASP A 44 -3.84 -2.35 20.47
CA ASP A 44 -3.75 -3.38 21.50
C ASP A 44 -2.57 -4.33 21.23
N ASP A 45 -2.39 -4.77 19.98
CA ASP A 45 -1.21 -5.57 19.57
C ASP A 45 0.11 -4.82 19.85
N LEU A 46 0.18 -3.53 19.48
CA LEU A 46 1.38 -2.72 19.69
C LEU A 46 1.66 -2.47 21.18
N ARG A 47 0.64 -2.39 22.03
CA ARG A 47 0.83 -2.27 23.47
C ARG A 47 1.46 -3.52 24.08
N LEU A 48 1.13 -4.71 23.57
CA LEU A 48 1.77 -5.96 23.99
C LEU A 48 3.26 -5.98 23.65
N GLU A 49 3.64 -5.34 22.54
CA GLU A 49 5.04 -5.14 22.11
C GLU A 49 5.75 -3.97 22.83
N GLY A 50 5.10 -3.33 23.82
CA GLY A 50 5.68 -2.26 24.63
C GLY A 50 5.59 -0.85 24.03
N TYR A 51 4.81 -0.64 22.97
CA TYR A 51 4.57 0.69 22.42
C TYR A 51 3.47 1.43 23.20
N ASN A 52 3.74 2.69 23.55
CA ASN A 52 2.79 3.52 24.30
C ASN A 52 1.87 4.36 23.42
N ASN A 53 2.16 4.46 22.13
CA ASN A 53 1.45 5.35 21.21
C ASN A 53 1.45 4.83 19.77
N LEU A 54 0.40 5.18 19.02
CA LEU A 54 0.23 4.85 17.60
C LEU A 54 0.32 6.12 16.74
N LEU A 55 1.22 6.12 15.75
CA LEU A 55 1.37 7.23 14.81
C LEU A 55 0.34 7.13 13.68
N THR A 56 -0.89 7.59 13.93
CA THR A 56 -2.03 7.48 12.98
C THR A 56 -1.77 8.14 11.62
N ARG A 57 -0.94 9.18 11.57
CA ARG A 57 -0.49 9.82 10.30
C ARG A 57 0.17 8.82 9.33
N ARG A 58 0.76 7.73 9.83
CA ARG A 58 1.43 6.72 8.99
C ARG A 58 0.48 5.63 8.49
N LEU A 59 -0.78 5.64 8.92
CA LEU A 59 -1.79 4.64 8.54
C LEU A 59 -2.64 5.07 7.34
N ASN A 60 -2.41 6.27 6.79
CA ASN A 60 -3.14 6.79 5.65
C ASN A 60 -2.40 6.57 4.33
N GLN A 61 -3.06 6.88 3.21
CA GLN A 61 -2.52 6.69 1.86
C GLN A 61 -1.54 7.80 1.43
N ASP A 62 -1.39 8.89 2.19
CA ASP A 62 -0.63 10.08 1.77
C ASP A 62 0.81 9.77 1.36
N VAL A 63 1.45 8.80 2.01
CA VAL A 63 2.81 8.36 1.69
C VAL A 63 2.88 7.76 0.29
N THR A 64 1.90 6.92 -0.05
CA THR A 64 1.78 6.31 -1.38
C THR A 64 1.43 7.35 -2.44
N ASP A 65 0.54 8.29 -2.12
CA ASP A 65 0.17 9.36 -3.04
C ASP A 65 1.34 10.31 -3.29
N THR A 66 2.16 10.58 -2.27
CA THR A 66 3.43 11.31 -2.41
C THR A 66 4.38 10.60 -3.35
N LEU A 67 4.55 9.27 -3.22
CA LEU A 67 5.38 8.47 -4.11
C LEU A 67 4.89 8.52 -5.56
N PHE A 68 3.58 8.34 -5.78
CA PHE A 68 3.00 8.47 -7.11
C PHE A 68 3.14 9.88 -7.67
N GLY A 69 3.01 10.91 -6.82
CA GLY A 69 3.27 12.31 -7.18
C GLY A 69 4.71 12.52 -7.65
N GLN A 70 5.69 11.96 -6.94
CA GLN A 70 7.09 12.02 -7.37
C GLN A 70 7.32 11.35 -8.73
N ILE A 71 6.71 10.18 -8.97
CA ILE A 71 6.82 9.50 -10.28
C ILE A 71 6.16 10.36 -11.37
N ARG A 72 4.96 10.88 -11.11
CA ARG A 72 4.19 11.68 -12.06
C ARG A 72 4.77 13.08 -12.31
N SER A 73 5.57 13.61 -11.40
CA SER A 73 6.24 14.92 -11.54
C SER A 73 7.12 14.99 -12.80
N LYS A 74 7.71 13.86 -13.20
CA LYS A 74 8.53 13.77 -14.41
C LYS A 74 7.71 13.48 -15.65
N ARG A 75 6.61 12.74 -15.51
CA ARG A 75 5.68 12.37 -16.58
C ARG A 75 4.29 12.17 -16.00
N LYS A 76 3.34 13.05 -16.35
CA LYS A 76 1.98 13.05 -15.79
C LYS A 76 1.23 11.73 -15.96
N LYS A 77 1.46 11.03 -17.08
CA LYS A 77 0.86 9.72 -17.42
C LYS A 77 1.96 8.76 -17.90
N PRO A 78 2.73 8.13 -17.00
CA PRO A 78 3.78 7.20 -17.40
C PRO A 78 3.17 5.88 -17.91
N THR A 79 3.78 5.24 -18.90
CA THR A 79 3.47 3.84 -19.23
C THR A 79 3.97 2.92 -18.12
N THR A 80 3.51 1.66 -18.07
CA THR A 80 3.93 0.67 -17.06
C THR A 80 5.45 0.53 -16.97
N ARG A 81 6.14 0.42 -18.13
CA ARG A 81 7.61 0.32 -18.19
C ARG A 81 8.31 1.56 -17.64
N GLN A 82 7.74 2.74 -17.91
CA GLN A 82 8.28 4.03 -17.43
C GLN A 82 8.05 4.19 -15.92
N PHE A 83 6.87 3.79 -15.43
CA PHE A 83 6.55 3.76 -14.02
C PHE A 83 7.53 2.85 -13.27
N MET A 84 7.74 1.62 -13.75
CA MET A 84 8.64 0.66 -13.11
C MET A 84 10.08 1.14 -13.09
N THR A 85 10.55 1.72 -14.19
CA THR A 85 11.89 2.33 -14.26
C THR A 85 12.04 3.47 -13.25
N ALA A 86 11.04 4.36 -13.15
CA ALA A 86 11.05 5.46 -12.19
C ALA A 86 11.01 4.98 -10.74
N PHE A 87 10.16 3.99 -10.46
CA PHE A 87 10.06 3.35 -9.14
C PHE A 87 11.39 2.73 -8.72
N ARG A 88 11.98 1.86 -9.56
CA ARG A 88 13.30 1.25 -9.30
C ARG A 88 14.34 2.32 -8.99
N LYS A 89 14.40 3.39 -9.78
CA LYS A 89 15.32 4.50 -9.56
C LYS A 89 15.12 5.17 -8.20
N ILE A 90 13.88 5.48 -7.81
CA ILE A 90 13.57 6.09 -6.51
C ILE A 90 13.96 5.13 -5.37
N PHE A 91 13.58 3.85 -5.49
CA PHE A 91 13.85 2.81 -4.51
C PHE A 91 15.36 2.65 -4.23
N PHE A 92 16.15 2.41 -5.27
CA PHE A 92 17.61 2.26 -5.12
C PHE A 92 18.27 3.55 -4.63
N THR A 93 17.82 4.71 -5.10
CA THR A 93 18.36 6.00 -4.63
C THR A 93 18.15 6.16 -3.11
N ASN A 94 16.97 5.83 -2.61
CA ASN A 94 16.65 5.97 -1.19
C ASN A 94 17.42 4.96 -0.33
N ILE A 95 17.56 3.73 -0.79
CA ILE A 95 18.37 2.70 -0.12
C ILE A 95 19.84 3.12 -0.03
N ILE A 96 20.43 3.55 -1.16
CA ILE A 96 21.84 3.97 -1.20
C ILE A 96 22.06 5.20 -0.32
N LYS A 97 21.13 6.17 -0.32
CA LYS A 97 21.22 7.36 0.54
C LYS A 97 21.13 7.00 2.03
N ALA A 98 20.25 6.08 2.41
CA ALA A 98 20.15 5.60 3.79
C ALA A 98 21.46 4.95 4.28
N GLY A 99 22.12 4.17 3.40
CA GLY A 99 23.42 3.57 3.69
C GLY A 99 24.57 4.58 3.88
N LYS A 100 24.45 5.80 3.34
CA LYS A 100 25.45 6.87 3.51
C LYS A 100 25.31 7.67 4.81
N GLN A 101 24.11 7.68 5.42
CA GLN A 101 23.84 8.44 6.65
C GLN A 101 23.89 7.57 7.93
N GLY A 102 23.84 6.24 7.80
CA GLY A 102 24.05 5.32 8.93
C GLY A 102 25.54 5.04 9.16
N LYS A 103 25.99 5.05 10.43
CA LYS A 103 27.29 4.48 10.83
C LYS A 103 27.29 2.97 10.53
N GLY A 104 27.71 2.56 9.33
CA GLY A 104 27.86 1.16 8.97
C GLY A 104 27.71 0.90 7.48
N SER A 105 28.80 1.09 6.72
CA SER A 105 28.90 0.70 5.31
C SER A 105 28.61 -0.79 5.06
N SER A 106 28.70 -1.63 6.11
CA SER A 106 28.40 -3.07 6.08
C SER A 106 26.95 -3.40 5.70
N ASN A 107 25.98 -2.56 6.07
CA ASN A 107 24.56 -2.86 5.84
C ASN A 107 24.14 -2.68 4.37
N LEU A 108 24.75 -1.72 3.66
CA LEU A 108 24.49 -1.52 2.23
C LEU A 108 25.10 -2.65 1.39
N SER A 109 26.32 -3.09 1.75
CA SER A 109 26.98 -4.22 1.09
C SER A 109 26.22 -5.53 1.28
N GLN A 110 25.71 -5.81 2.50
CA GLN A 110 24.88 -7.00 2.74
C GLN A 110 23.56 -6.96 1.96
N LEU A 111 22.94 -5.79 1.84
CA LEU A 111 21.72 -5.64 1.04
C LEU A 111 21.98 -5.85 -0.46
N LEU A 112 23.09 -5.32 -1.00
CA LEU A 112 23.49 -5.52 -2.39
C LEU A 112 23.78 -7.00 -2.69
N VAL A 113 24.51 -7.69 -1.81
CA VAL A 113 24.79 -9.14 -1.90
C VAL A 113 23.49 -9.96 -1.86
N ASN A 114 22.49 -9.53 -1.09
CA ASN A 114 21.19 -10.19 -1.07
C ASN A 114 20.34 -9.87 -2.31
N THR A 115 20.53 -8.71 -2.95
CA THR A 115 19.84 -8.39 -4.22
C THR A 115 20.40 -9.14 -5.42
N GLU A 116 21.68 -9.51 -5.44
CA GLU A 116 22.22 -10.42 -6.48
C GLU A 116 21.55 -11.79 -6.42
N LYS A 117 21.27 -12.28 -5.21
CA LYS A 117 20.48 -13.53 -5.01
C LYS A 117 19.05 -13.39 -5.53
N LEU A 118 18.43 -12.21 -5.44
CA LEU A 118 17.11 -11.95 -6.01
C LEU A 118 17.14 -11.88 -7.54
N GLY A 119 18.21 -11.33 -8.14
CA GLY A 119 18.41 -11.35 -9.59
C GLY A 119 18.55 -12.77 -10.14
N PHE A 120 19.18 -13.66 -9.38
CA PHE A 120 19.29 -15.08 -9.74
C PHE A 120 17.95 -15.84 -9.64
N ILE A 121 17.11 -15.49 -8.65
CA ILE A 121 15.77 -16.09 -8.47
C ILE A 121 14.76 -15.56 -9.51
N LEU A 122 14.95 -14.33 -9.99
CA LEU A 122 14.07 -13.70 -11.00
C LEU A 122 14.58 -13.87 -12.43
N GLY A 123 15.83 -14.30 -12.63
CA GLY A 123 16.47 -14.48 -13.93
C GLY A 123 16.32 -15.88 -14.53
N SER A 124 15.58 -16.78 -13.88
CA SER A 124 15.29 -18.12 -14.42
C SER A 124 14.05 -18.19 -15.33
N GLU A 125 13.43 -17.05 -15.65
CA GLU A 125 12.31 -16.96 -16.60
C GLU A 125 12.52 -15.76 -17.56
N GLU A 126 13.58 -15.80 -18.37
CA GLU A 126 13.65 -15.03 -19.61
C GLU A 126 13.73 -16.02 -20.78
N GLU A 127 12.56 -16.56 -21.17
CA GLU A 127 12.38 -17.09 -22.52
C GLU A 127 12.07 -15.90 -23.43
N GLU A 128 12.94 -15.64 -24.41
CA GLU A 128 12.79 -14.58 -25.41
C GLU A 128 11.49 -14.79 -26.20
N ILE A 129 10.50 -13.91 -26.00
CA ILE A 129 9.34 -13.83 -26.90
C ILE A 129 9.67 -12.81 -28.00
N PRO A 130 9.68 -13.20 -29.29
CA PRO A 130 9.96 -12.30 -30.40
C PRO A 130 8.94 -11.17 -30.46
N MET A 131 9.42 -9.99 -30.87
CA MET A 131 8.56 -8.88 -31.24
C MET A 131 7.70 -9.27 -32.43
N ASP A 132 6.38 -9.16 -32.31
CA ASP A 132 5.49 -8.66 -33.34
C ASP A 132 4.13 -8.23 -32.76
N GLU A 133 3.66 -7.11 -33.29
CA GLU A 133 2.29 -6.59 -33.47
C GLU A 133 1.23 -6.58 -32.35
N ASP A 134 0.62 -5.39 -32.23
CA ASP A 134 -0.69 -5.04 -31.66
C ASP A 134 -1.45 -6.14 -30.89
N CYS A 135 -1.46 -6.01 -29.57
CA CYS A 135 -2.47 -6.63 -28.73
C CYS A 135 -3.04 -5.63 -27.71
N ASN A 136 -4.34 -5.40 -27.91
CA ASN A 136 -5.33 -4.77 -27.06
C ASN A 136 -5.12 -4.97 -25.55
N GLU A 137 -5.60 -3.95 -24.83
CA GLU A 137 -6.14 -4.00 -23.46
C GLU A 137 -6.11 -5.38 -22.79
N THR A 138 -5.05 -5.63 -22.05
CA THR A 138 -5.12 -6.51 -20.88
C THR A 138 -4.63 -5.72 -19.69
N GLU A 139 -5.59 -5.29 -18.88
CA GLU A 139 -5.38 -4.66 -17.59
C GLU A 139 -4.49 -5.54 -16.72
N VAL A 140 -3.19 -5.24 -16.68
CA VAL A 140 -2.37 -5.62 -15.53
C VAL A 140 -2.76 -4.69 -14.39
N HIS A 141 -3.83 -5.09 -13.71
CA HIS A 141 -4.46 -4.34 -12.64
C HIS A 141 -3.40 -4.08 -11.54
N PRO A 142 -3.16 -2.81 -11.12
CA PRO A 142 -2.24 -2.45 -10.03
C PRO A 142 -2.59 -3.06 -8.66
N LEU A 143 -3.63 -3.88 -8.60
CA LEU A 143 -4.15 -4.54 -7.41
C LEU A 143 -3.35 -5.76 -6.98
N PHE A 144 -2.33 -6.23 -7.70
CA PHE A 144 -1.61 -7.44 -7.28
C PHE A 144 -0.84 -7.24 -5.97
N LEU A 145 -0.18 -6.08 -5.80
CA LEU A 145 0.50 -5.71 -4.56
C LEU A 145 -0.48 -5.30 -3.45
N VAL A 146 -1.58 -4.64 -3.81
CA VAL A 146 -2.64 -4.27 -2.84
C VAL A 146 -3.39 -5.51 -2.34
N ARG A 147 -3.62 -6.51 -3.21
CA ARG A 147 -4.24 -7.80 -2.83
C ARG A 147 -3.39 -8.56 -1.83
N ILE A 148 -2.06 -8.53 -1.94
CA ILE A 148 -1.18 -9.21 -0.97
C ILE A 148 -1.32 -8.54 0.41
N ILE A 149 -1.31 -7.21 0.47
CA ILE A 149 -1.41 -6.46 1.74
C ILE A 149 -2.81 -6.61 2.37
N VAL A 150 -3.88 -6.57 1.57
CA VAL A 150 -5.26 -6.72 2.08
C VAL A 150 -5.56 -8.17 2.48
N LYS A 151 -5.08 -9.16 1.72
CA LYS A 151 -5.33 -10.59 2.02
C LYS A 151 -4.59 -11.04 3.28
N TRP A 152 -3.42 -10.46 3.57
CA TRP A 152 -2.68 -10.72 4.82
C TRP A 152 -3.43 -10.20 6.05
N ASN A 153 -4.09 -9.04 5.95
CA ASN A 153 -4.91 -8.52 7.05
C ASN A 153 -6.25 -9.24 7.23
N TYR A 154 -6.89 -9.72 6.16
CA TYR A 154 -8.17 -10.43 6.27
C TYR A 154 -8.04 -11.80 6.96
N GLN A 155 -6.97 -12.55 6.69
CA GLN A 155 -6.76 -13.86 7.33
C GLN A 155 -6.45 -13.79 8.83
N LYS A 156 -5.98 -12.65 9.33
CA LYS A 156 -5.71 -12.45 10.76
C LYS A 156 -6.96 -12.06 11.57
N ILE A 157 -8.03 -11.63 10.90
CA ILE A 157 -9.27 -11.14 11.53
C ILE A 157 -10.33 -12.24 11.61
N THR A 158 -10.23 -13.30 10.79
CA THR A 158 -11.20 -14.41 10.74
C THR A 158 -10.62 -15.76 11.17
N GLY A 159 -9.54 -15.76 11.96
CA GLY A 159 -8.93 -16.96 12.55
C GLY A 159 -8.99 -16.92 14.06
#